data_AF-A0A4U8YZ24-F1
#
_entry.id   AF-A0A4U8YZ24-F1
#
_cell.length_a   1.000
_cell.length_b   1.000
_cell.length_c   1.000
_cell.angle_alpha   90.00
_cell.angle_beta   90.00
_cell.angle_gamma   90.00
#
_symmetry.space_group_name_H-M   'P 1'
#
loop_
_entity.id
_entity.type
_entity.pdbx_description
1 polymer ?
#
loop_
_entity_poly.entity_id
_entity_poly.type
_entity_poly.pdbx_seq_one_letter_code
_entity_poly.pdbx_strand_id
1 'polypeptide(L)'
;MTCGSPPKRISARIELTVDDDGKAGADVSVKSGMGLLGMRERIAALGGALSIETSRPSGLRLRARIPVPPAETPPDETRDAA
;
A
#
# COMPACT_ATOMS: atom_id res chain seq x y z
N MET A 1 -8.74 -32.83 25.09
CA MET A 1 -7.73 -32.02 24.37
C MET A 1 -8.39 -31.42 23.13
N THR A 2 -8.93 -30.21 23.20
CA THR A 2 -9.40 -29.50 22.01
C THR A 2 -8.28 -28.55 21.59
N CYS A 3 -7.54 -28.92 20.55
CA CYS A 3 -6.72 -27.96 19.82
C CYS A 3 -7.68 -26.92 19.23
N GLY A 4 -7.69 -25.71 19.79
CA GLY A 4 -8.46 -24.61 19.24
C GLY A 4 -7.97 -24.31 17.82
N SER A 5 -8.89 -24.11 16.88
CA SER A 5 -8.53 -23.77 15.50
C SER A 5 -7.67 -22.49 15.51
N PRO A 6 -6.55 -22.44 14.75
CA PRO A 6 -5.66 -21.28 14.76
C PRO A 6 -6.42 -20.01 14.35
N PRO A 7 -6.04 -18.83 14.89
CA PRO A 7 -6.70 -17.58 14.56
C PRO A 7 -6.64 -17.34 13.06
N LYS A 8 -7.80 -17.06 12.46
CA LYS A 8 -7.90 -16.78 11.03
C LYS A 8 -7.15 -15.48 10.74
N ARG A 9 -6.00 -15.57 10.05
CA ARG A 9 -5.27 -14.38 9.63
C ARG A 9 -6.11 -13.58 8.65
N ILE A 10 -6.31 -12.29 8.92
CA ILE A 10 -6.95 -11.36 8.00
C ILE A 10 -5.87 -10.82 7.06
N SER A 11 -6.07 -10.96 5.75
CA SER A 11 -5.28 -10.24 4.76
C SER A 11 -5.78 -8.79 4.68
N ALA A 12 -4.98 -7.84 5.14
CA ALA A 12 -5.28 -6.42 5.10
C ALA A 12 -4.44 -5.68 4.05
N ARG A 13 -4.88 -4.50 3.61
CA ARG A 13 -4.15 -3.62 2.68
C ARG A 13 -4.40 -2.15 3.00
N ILE A 14 -3.42 -1.30 2.70
CA ILE A 14 -3.54 0.16 2.68
C ILE A 14 -3.84 0.60 1.26
N GLU A 15 -4.85 1.46 1.09
CA GLU A 15 -5.15 2.13 -0.17
C GLU A 15 -5.00 3.65 0.03
N LEU A 16 -4.16 4.28 -0.79
CA LEU A 16 -3.94 5.72 -0.78
C LEU A 16 -4.30 6.27 -2.16
N THR A 17 -5.12 7.33 -2.18
CA THR A 17 -5.42 8.10 -3.39
C THR A 17 -4.97 9.54 -3.16
N VAL A 18 -4.25 10.09 -4.14
CA VAL A 18 -3.87 11.51 -4.17
C VAL A 18 -4.42 12.09 -5.47
N ASP A 19 -5.19 13.16 -5.33
CA ASP A 19 -5.73 13.94 -6.44
C ASP A 19 -5.04 15.31 -6.48
N ASP A 20 -4.52 15.66 -7.64
CA ASP A 20 -4.00 16.97 -7.99
C ASP A 20 -4.91 17.56 -9.08
N ASP A 21 -5.39 18.78 -8.90
CA ASP A 21 -6.28 19.48 -9.84
C ASP A 21 -5.50 20.40 -10.82
N GLY A 22 -4.17 20.28 -10.84
CA GLY A 22 -3.29 21.02 -11.72
C GLY A 22 -3.42 20.67 -13.20
N LYS A 23 -2.52 21.22 -14.02
CA LYS A 23 -2.46 20.90 -15.46
C LYS A 23 -1.49 19.75 -15.66
N ALA A 24 -1.99 18.52 -15.67
CA ALA A 24 -1.19 17.38 -16.13
C ALA A 24 -0.90 17.55 -17.63
N GLY A 25 0.38 17.63 -18.00
CA GLY A 25 0.77 17.57 -19.41
C GLY A 25 0.30 16.25 -20.02
N ALA A 26 -0.03 16.26 -21.32
CA ALA A 26 -0.56 15.10 -22.05
C ALA A 26 0.36 13.86 -22.03
N ASP A 27 1.57 13.99 -21.49
CA ASP A 27 2.61 12.97 -21.49
C ASP A 27 3.15 12.67 -20.08
N VAL A 28 2.26 12.15 -19.23
CA VAL A 28 2.62 11.63 -17.89
C VAL A 28 3.59 10.44 -18.00
N SER A 29 3.58 9.75 -19.14
CA SER A 29 4.45 8.62 -19.48
C SER A 29 5.91 9.01 -19.73
N VAL A 30 6.18 10.08 -20.48
CA VAL A 30 7.53 10.32 -21.03
C VAL A 30 8.48 11.02 -20.06
N LYS A 31 8.01 11.62 -18.96
CA LYS A 31 8.89 12.18 -17.91
C LYS A 31 8.34 11.94 -16.50
N SER A 32 8.37 10.69 -16.04
CA SER A 32 8.28 10.45 -14.60
C SER A 32 9.49 11.09 -13.91
N GLY A 33 9.31 12.30 -13.36
CA GLY A 33 10.35 12.96 -12.57
C GLY A 33 10.77 12.12 -11.36
N MET A 34 11.90 12.46 -10.73
CA MET A 34 12.50 11.70 -9.62
C MET A 34 11.50 11.36 -8.50
N GLY A 35 10.53 12.24 -8.23
CA GLY A 35 9.49 11.99 -7.23
C GLY A 35 8.59 10.79 -7.55
N LEU A 36 8.09 10.69 -8.79
CA LEU A 36 7.23 9.58 -9.22
C LEU A 36 8.02 8.26 -9.29
N LEU A 37 9.27 8.32 -9.73
CA LEU A 37 10.17 7.16 -9.74
C LEU A 37 10.39 6.63 -8.32
N GLY A 38 10.80 7.50 -7.39
CA GLY A 38 11.02 7.11 -5.99
C GLY A 38 9.74 6.65 -5.28
N MET A 39 8.56 7.13 -5.70
CA MET A 39 7.28 6.56 -5.22
C MET A 39 7.07 5.13 -5.72
N ARG A 40 7.30 4.85 -7.01
CA ARG A 40 7.18 3.48 -7.56
C ARG A 40 8.13 2.52 -6.85
N GLU A 41 9.39 2.90 -6.68
CA GLU A 41 10.42 2.07 -6.05
C GLU A 41 10.05 1.74 -4.59
N ARG A 42 9.66 2.75 -3.80
CA ARG A 42 9.28 2.54 -2.40
C ARG A 42 8.01 1.71 -2.24
N ILE A 43 7.01 1.93 -3.10
CA ILE A 43 5.77 1.12 -3.07
C ILE A 43 6.07 -0.32 -3.48
N ALA A 44 6.89 -0.53 -4.51
CA ALA A 44 7.30 -1.87 -4.95
C ALA A 44 8.11 -2.60 -3.87
N ALA A 45 8.99 -1.90 -3.14
CA ALA A 45 9.75 -2.46 -2.02
C ALA A 45 8.84 -3.00 -0.89
N LEU A 46 7.62 -2.46 -0.76
CA LEU A 46 6.61 -2.93 0.19
C LEU A 46 5.66 -4.01 -0.42
N GLY A 47 5.95 -4.52 -1.62
CA GLY A 47 5.09 -5.46 -2.34
C GLY A 47 3.79 -4.83 -2.87
N GLY A 48 3.75 -3.50 -2.93
CA GLY A 48 2.59 -2.74 -3.40
C GLY A 48 2.62 -2.43 -4.89
N ALA A 49 1.58 -1.71 -5.33
CA ALA A 49 1.44 -1.22 -6.69
C ALA A 49 1.00 0.25 -6.72
N LEU A 50 1.54 1.03 -7.67
CA LEU A 50 1.18 2.43 -7.93
C LEU A 50 0.60 2.56 -9.35
N SER A 51 -0.61 3.10 -9.48
CA SER A 51 -1.15 3.58 -10.76
C SER A 51 -1.19 5.11 -10.78
N ILE A 52 -1.03 5.67 -11.99
CA ILE A 52 -1.07 7.11 -12.23
C ILE A 52 -1.93 7.33 -13.46
N GLU A 53 -2.94 8.19 -13.32
CA GLU A 53 -3.92 8.49 -14.35
C GLU A 53 -4.07 10.01 -14.47
N THR A 54 -4.30 10.52 -15.68
CA THR A 54 -4.79 11.89 -15.83
C THR A 54 -6.22 11.97 -15.30
N SER A 55 -6.53 12.99 -14.51
CA SER A 55 -7.87 13.23 -13.98
C SER A 55 -8.68 14.10 -14.94
N ARG A 56 -10.00 13.93 -14.95
CA ARG A 56 -10.93 14.75 -15.75
C ARG A 56 -11.46 15.91 -14.90
N PRO A 57 -11.59 17.14 -15.43
CA PRO A 57 -11.20 17.61 -16.77
C PRO A 57 -9.71 17.95 -16.91
N SER A 58 -9.01 18.09 -15.79
CA SER A 58 -7.57 18.30 -15.68
C SER A 58 -7.07 17.63 -14.39
N GLY A 59 -5.75 17.50 -14.27
CA GLY A 59 -5.12 17.01 -13.05
C GLY A 59 -4.53 15.63 -13.16
N LEU A 60 -4.04 15.13 -12.03
CA LEU A 60 -3.39 13.84 -11.90
C LEU A 60 -3.98 13.09 -10.71
N ARG A 61 -4.24 11.81 -10.89
CA ARG A 61 -4.66 10.89 -9.82
C ARG A 61 -3.60 9.81 -9.65
N LEU A 62 -3.10 9.69 -8.42
CA LEU A 62 -2.24 8.58 -8.02
C LEU A 62 -3.03 7.63 -7.14
N ARG A 63 -2.88 6.33 -7.36
CA ARG A 63 -3.44 5.29 -6.48
C ARG A 63 -2.35 4.30 -6.08
N ALA A 64 -2.08 4.20 -4.78
CA ALA A 64 -1.18 3.21 -4.22
C ALA A 64 -1.97 2.14 -3.46
N ARG A 65 -1.58 0.88 -3.63
CA ARG A 65 -2.08 -0.27 -2.89
C ARG A 65 -0.90 -0.99 -2.25
N ILE A 66 -0.89 -1.14 -0.93
CA ILE A 66 0.21 -1.74 -0.18
C ILE A 66 -0.34 -2.86 0.72
N PRO A 67 0.12 -4.11 0.59
CA PRO A 67 -0.26 -5.18 1.51
C PRO A 67 0.16 -4.85 2.95
N VAL A 68 -0.69 -5.17 3.92
CA VAL A 68 -0.33 -5.10 5.34
C VAL A 68 -0.02 -6.52 5.81
N PRO A 69 1.22 -6.80 6.26
CA PRO A 69 1.53 -8.09 6.83
C PRO A 69 0.64 -8.35 8.05
N PRO A 70 0.28 -9.61 8.32
CA PRO A 70 -0.46 -9.93 9.53
C PRO A 70 0.32 -9.39 10.73
N ALA A 71 -0.40 -8.80 11.69
CA ALA A 71 0.21 -8.43 12.95
C ALA A 71 0.90 -9.67 13.53
N GLU A 72 2.18 -9.54 13.88
CA GLU A 72 2.83 -10.58 14.67
C GLU A 72 2.04 -10.68 15.97
N THR A 73 1.41 -11.84 16.19
CA THR A 73 0.89 -12.16 17.51
C THR A 73 2.12 -12.20 18.41
N PRO A 74 2.25 -11.33 19.43
CA PRO A 74 3.33 -11.48 20.40
C PRO A 74 3.26 -12.91 20.93
N PRO A 75 4.41 -13.58 21.13
CA PRO A 75 4.42 -14.94 21.64
C PRO A 75 3.51 -14.99 22.87
N ASP A 76 2.62 -15.98 22.88
CA ASP A 76 1.74 -16.24 24.01
C ASP A 76 2.64 -16.39 25.23
N GLU A 77 2.77 -15.34 26.04
CA GLU A 77 3.32 -15.41 27.38
C GLU A 77 2.31 -16.23 28.18
N THR A 78 2.29 -17.53 27.90
CA THR A 78 1.76 -18.54 28.78
C THR A 78 2.38 -18.23 30.13
N ARG A 79 1.49 -18.05 31.09
CA ARG A 79 1.73 -17.74 32.49
C ARG A 79 2.63 -18.83 33.11
N ASP A 80 3.91 -18.82 32.79
CA ASP A 80 4.97 -19.42 33.60
C ASP A 80 5.33 -18.41 34.68
N ALA A 81 4.39 -18.21 35.61
CA ALA A 81 4.67 -17.59 36.88
C ALA A 81 3.67 -18.12 37.91
N ALA A 82 4.20 -19.06 38.70
CA ALA A 82 3.72 -19.59 39.98
C ALA A 82 2.67 -20.70 39.97
#